data_AF-A0A968VW43-F1
#
_entry.id   AF-A0A968VW43-F1
#
_cell.length_a   1.000
_cell.length_b   1.000
_cell.length_c   1.000
_cell.angle_alpha   90.00
_cell.angle_beta   90.00
_cell.angle_gamma   90.00
#
_symmetry.space_group_name_H-M   'P 1'
#
loop_
_entity.id
_entity.type
_entity.pdbx_description
1 polymer ?
#
loop_
_entity_poly.entity_id
_entity_poly.type
_entity_poly.pdbx_seq_one_letter_code
_entity_poly.pdbx_strand_id
1 'polypeptide(L)'
;MLCGAASFAASYYVSPNGSDNNSGTSSQSPWASIEKLNESIDFYAKGNSIYLERGGRYSGTIGKEGWRNTYIGAYGTGANPLMDGTITVTGTWANTGNNGMGQ
;
A
#
# COMPACT_ATOMS: atom_id res chain seq x y z
N MET A 1 -18.64 -14.77 -27.62
CA MET A 1 -17.60 -15.71 -27.15
C MET A 1 -16.85 -14.99 -26.03
N LEU A 2 -17.25 -15.24 -24.78
CA LEU A 2 -16.65 -14.57 -23.62
C LEU A 2 -15.32 -15.28 -23.33
N CYS A 3 -14.22 -14.73 -23.84
CA CYS A 3 -12.89 -15.24 -23.50
C CYS A 3 -12.69 -15.00 -22.01
N GLY A 4 -12.78 -16.05 -21.20
CA GLY A 4 -12.51 -15.98 -19.77
C GLY A 4 -11.13 -15.37 -19.57
N ALA A 5 -11.06 -14.25 -18.85
CA ALA A 5 -9.80 -13.68 -18.44
C ALA A 5 -9.08 -14.74 -17.60
N ALA A 6 -8.08 -15.42 -18.18
CA ALA A 6 -7.11 -16.16 -17.42
C ALA A 6 -6.46 -15.11 -16.49
N SER A 7 -6.80 -15.13 -15.19
CA SER A 7 -6.17 -14.25 -14.22
C SER A 7 -4.73 -14.70 -14.08
N PHE A 8 -3.87 -14.19 -14.96
CA PHE A 8 -2.45 -14.41 -14.83
C PHE A 8 -2.00 -13.68 -13.57
N ALA A 9 -1.21 -14.35 -12.75
CA ALA A 9 -0.54 -13.74 -11.60
C ALA A 9 0.13 -12.42 -12.05
N ALA A 10 -0.36 -11.30 -11.55
CA ALA A 10 0.18 -9.98 -11.89
C ALA A 10 1.21 -9.55 -10.85
N SER A 11 2.27 -8.87 -11.30
CA SER A 11 3.27 -8.26 -10.43
C SER A 11 3.00 -6.76 -10.33
N TYR A 12 2.83 -6.28 -9.11
CA TYR A 12 2.56 -4.89 -8.79
C TYR A 12 3.73 -4.28 -8.03
N TYR A 13 4.08 -3.03 -8.33
CA TYR A 13 5.23 -2.33 -7.78
C TYR A 13 4.78 -1.01 -7.15
N VAL A 14 5.23 -0.74 -5.93
CA VAL A 14 4.92 0.50 -5.20
C VAL A 14 6.21 1.12 -4.69
N SER A 15 6.39 2.42 -4.91
CA SER A 15 7.55 3.23 -4.53
C SER A 15 7.07 4.57 -4.01
N PRO A 16 7.63 5.10 -2.90
CA PRO A 16 7.31 6.46 -2.46
C PRO A 16 7.69 7.54 -3.49
N ASN A 17 8.59 7.25 -4.43
CA ASN A 17 8.98 8.14 -5.53
C ASN A 17 8.21 7.84 -6.83
N GLY A 18 7.24 6.92 -6.78
CA GLY A 18 6.39 6.54 -7.90
C GLY A 18 5.31 7.57 -8.22
N SER A 19 4.34 7.16 -9.04
CA SER A 19 3.17 7.97 -9.37
C SER A 19 1.92 7.11 -9.48
N ASP A 20 0.82 7.56 -8.90
CA ASP A 20 -0.47 6.86 -8.97
C ASP A 20 -1.14 6.95 -10.36
N ASN A 21 -0.56 7.74 -11.28
CA ASN A 21 -0.90 7.74 -12.70
C ASN A 21 -0.23 6.61 -13.48
N ASN A 22 0.75 5.90 -12.89
CA ASN A 22 1.41 4.78 -13.54
C ASN A 22 0.50 3.54 -13.59
N SER A 23 0.85 2.56 -14.43
CA SER A 23 0.17 1.27 -14.46
C SER A 23 0.46 0.40 -13.23
N GLY A 24 1.55 0.66 -12.51
CA GLY A 24 1.97 -0.11 -11.33
C GLY A 24 2.42 -1.54 -11.62
N THR A 25 2.44 -1.97 -12.88
CA THR A 25 2.76 -3.34 -13.31
C THR A 25 4.24 -3.56 -13.67
N SER A 26 5.08 -2.54 -13.48
CA SER A 26 6.52 -2.58 -13.74
C SER A 26 7.29 -1.79 -12.69
N SER A 27 8.50 -2.24 -12.36
CA SER A 27 9.41 -1.55 -11.43
C SER A 27 9.85 -0.17 -11.93
N GLN A 28 9.79 0.09 -13.24
CA GLN A 28 10.08 1.40 -13.83
C GLN A 28 8.91 2.39 -13.72
N SER A 29 7.71 1.88 -13.48
CA SER A 29 6.48 2.68 -13.37
C SER A 29 5.65 2.22 -12.15
N PRO A 30 6.20 2.35 -10.93
CA PRO A 30 5.50 1.94 -9.71
C PRO A 30 4.44 2.96 -9.30
N TRP A 31 3.44 2.50 -8.53
CA TRP A 31 2.50 3.39 -7.84
C TRP A 31 3.15 4.10 -6.67
N ALA A 32 2.61 5.27 -6.28
CA ALA A 32 3.08 6.02 -5.13
C ALA A 32 2.46 5.50 -3.82
N SER A 33 1.17 5.15 -3.88
CA SER A 33 0.34 4.98 -2.68
C SER A 33 -0.19 3.54 -2.52
N ILE A 34 -0.29 3.08 -1.26
CA ILE A 34 -0.94 1.79 -0.93
C ILE A 34 -2.45 1.84 -1.23
N GLU A 35 -3.07 3.01 -1.14
CA GLU A 35 -4.47 3.20 -1.54
C GLU A 35 -4.68 2.86 -3.01
N LYS A 36 -3.81 3.36 -3.89
CA LYS A 36 -3.87 3.08 -5.33
C LYS A 36 -3.71 1.58 -5.63
N LEU A 37 -2.79 0.93 -4.91
CA LEU A 37 -2.62 -0.52 -4.96
C LEU A 37 -3.93 -1.23 -4.62
N ASN A 38 -4.57 -0.89 -3.49
CA ASN A 38 -5.81 -1.52 -3.03
C ASN A 38 -6.99 -1.32 -3.99
N GLU A 39 -7.04 -0.18 -4.70
CA GLU A 39 -8.08 0.08 -5.71
C GLU A 39 -7.86 -0.70 -7.01
N SER A 40 -6.60 -0.94 -7.37
CA SER A 40 -6.23 -1.43 -8.71
C SER A 40 -5.99 -2.94 -8.74
N ILE A 41 -5.70 -3.56 -7.60
CA ILE A 41 -5.45 -4.99 -7.49
C ILE A 41 -6.74 -5.79 -7.28
N ASP A 42 -6.89 -6.87 -8.04
CA ASP A 42 -7.93 -7.87 -7.75
C ASP A 42 -7.41 -8.88 -6.71
N PHE A 43 -7.70 -8.65 -5.44
CA PHE A 43 -7.30 -9.54 -4.34
C PHE A 43 -7.90 -10.96 -4.41
N TYR A 44 -8.94 -11.18 -5.23
CA TYR A 44 -9.56 -12.49 -5.40
C TYR A 44 -8.83 -13.36 -6.43
N ALA A 45 -8.02 -12.75 -7.29
CA ALA A 45 -7.15 -13.45 -8.24
C ALA A 45 -5.97 -14.12 -7.53
N LYS A 46 -5.72 -15.39 -7.89
CA LYS A 46 -4.65 -16.19 -7.27
C LYS A 46 -3.28 -15.83 -7.86
N GLY A 47 -2.28 -15.68 -7.00
CA GLY A 47 -0.87 -15.58 -7.40
C GLY A 47 -0.35 -14.17 -7.64
N ASN A 48 -1.13 -13.13 -7.33
CA ASN A 48 -0.65 -11.75 -7.42
C ASN A 48 0.60 -11.54 -6.54
N SER A 49 1.56 -10.78 -7.04
CA SER A 49 2.79 -10.44 -6.34
C SER A 49 2.87 -8.94 -6.17
N ILE A 50 3.10 -8.48 -4.95
CA ILE A 50 3.21 -7.06 -4.59
C ILE A 50 4.65 -6.82 -4.16
N TYR A 51 5.31 -5.86 -4.78
CA TYR A 51 6.70 -5.50 -4.51
C TYR A 51 6.77 -4.06 -4.00
N LEU A 52 7.31 -3.89 -2.80
CA LEU A 52 7.55 -2.59 -2.17
C LEU A 52 9.02 -2.18 -2.36
N GLU A 53 9.27 -0.94 -2.76
CA GLU A 53 10.63 -0.42 -2.90
C GLU A 53 11.34 -0.36 -1.55
N ARG A 54 12.55 -0.91 -1.51
CA ARG A 54 13.44 -0.85 -0.35
C ARG A 54 13.82 0.58 -0.01
N GLY A 55 13.89 0.88 1.28
CA GLY A 55 14.10 2.24 1.80
C GLY A 55 12.84 3.12 1.78
N GLY A 56 11.73 2.65 1.21
CA GLY A 56 10.46 3.36 1.22
C GLY A 56 9.72 3.30 2.55
N ARG A 57 8.97 4.36 2.84
CA ARG A 57 7.96 4.40 3.91
C ARG A 57 6.59 4.41 3.27
N TYR A 58 5.73 3.50 3.70
CA TYR A 58 4.39 3.34 3.17
C TYR A 58 3.38 3.46 4.29
N SER A 59 2.40 4.34 4.12
CA SER A 59 1.32 4.53 5.08
C SER A 59 0.07 3.79 4.61
N GLY A 60 -0.60 3.11 5.53
CA GLY A 60 -1.87 2.42 5.28
C GLY A 60 -1.78 0.90 5.37
N THR A 61 -2.88 0.25 5.01
CA THR A 61 -3.05 -1.20 5.10
C THR A 61 -3.11 -1.79 3.72
N ILE A 62 -2.30 -2.81 3.43
CA ILE A 62 -2.44 -3.58 2.19
C ILE A 62 -3.55 -4.60 2.43
N GLY A 63 -4.69 -4.46 1.75
CA GLY A 63 -5.71 -5.50 1.65
C GLY A 63 -7.16 -5.17 1.86
N LYS A 64 -8.00 -5.97 1.19
CA LYS A 64 -9.39 -6.27 1.54
C LYS A 64 -9.52 -7.69 2.08
N GLU A 65 -10.58 -8.00 2.81
CA GLU A 65 -10.84 -9.38 3.26
C GLU A 65 -10.90 -10.38 2.08
N GLY A 66 -10.40 -11.62 2.28
CA GLY A 66 -10.54 -12.70 1.29
C GLY A 66 -9.35 -12.95 0.35
N TRP A 67 -8.13 -12.60 0.74
CA TRP A 67 -6.92 -12.82 -0.07
C TRP A 67 -6.70 -14.27 -0.45
N ARG A 68 -6.30 -14.50 -1.70
CA ARG A 68 -5.97 -15.85 -2.19
C ARG A 68 -4.56 -15.89 -2.77
N ASN A 69 -3.61 -16.37 -1.96
CA ASN A 69 -2.27 -16.74 -2.44
C ASN A 69 -1.48 -15.55 -3.04
N THR A 70 -1.62 -14.36 -2.44
CA THR A 70 -0.88 -13.15 -2.82
C THR A 70 0.49 -13.14 -2.15
N TYR A 71 1.54 -12.91 -2.91
CA TYR A 71 2.91 -12.72 -2.42
C TYR A 71 3.19 -11.25 -2.16
N ILE A 72 3.82 -10.92 -1.04
CA ILE A 72 4.32 -9.57 -0.74
C ILE A 72 5.82 -9.67 -0.52
N GLY A 73 6.56 -8.90 -1.29
CA GLY A 73 8.01 -8.82 -1.23
C GLY A 73 8.50 -7.39 -1.32
N ALA A 74 9.83 -7.27 -1.37
CA ALA A 74 10.51 -5.99 -1.53
C ALA A 74 11.43 -6.04 -2.75
N TYR A 75 11.56 -4.92 -3.47
CA TYR A 75 12.44 -4.77 -4.63
C TYR A 75 13.41 -3.60 -4.47
N GLY A 76 14.44 -3.56 -5.32
CA GLY A 76 15.48 -2.53 -5.26
C GLY A 76 16.60 -2.87 -4.28
N THR A 77 17.30 -1.85 -3.79
CA THR A 77 18.44 -1.99 -2.88
C THR A 77 18.23 -1.13 -1.64
N GLY A 78 18.91 -1.47 -0.54
CA GLY A 78 18.81 -0.72 0.72
C GLY A 78 17.93 -1.41 1.78
N ALA A 79 17.51 -0.62 2.77
CA ALA A 79 16.78 -1.10 3.95
C ALA A 79 15.44 -1.75 3.56
N ASN A 80 14.94 -2.66 4.41
CA ASN A 80 13.60 -3.22 4.21
C ASN A 80 12.55 -2.09 4.16
N PRO A 81 11.51 -2.21 3.31
CA PRO A 81 10.42 -1.26 3.27
C PRO A 81 9.78 -1.18 4.65
N LEU A 82 9.54 0.04 5.13
CA LEU A 82 8.87 0.27 6.40
C LEU A 82 7.39 0.50 6.13
N MET A 83 6.56 -0.45 6.58
CA MET A 83 5.11 -0.25 6.67
C MET A 83 4.83 0.57 7.92
N ASP A 84 4.45 1.82 7.72
CA ASP A 84 4.08 2.73 8.77
C ASP A 84 2.58 2.63 9.03
N GLY A 85 2.22 1.95 10.11
CA GLY A 85 0.83 1.81 10.57
C GLY A 85 0.33 3.00 11.38
N THR A 86 1.06 4.12 11.40
CA THR A 86 0.60 5.29 12.14
C THR A 86 -0.58 5.93 11.42
N ILE A 87 -1.65 6.13 12.16
CA ILE A 87 -2.78 6.92 11.71
C ILE A 87 -2.31 8.38 11.87
N THR A 88 -2.14 9.11 10.77
CA THR A 88 -1.89 10.55 10.87
C THR A 88 -3.10 11.19 11.54
N VAL A 89 -2.96 11.58 12.81
CA VAL A 89 -3.98 12.34 13.52
C VAL A 89 -3.99 13.74 12.92
N THR A 90 -4.81 13.96 11.90
CA THR A 90 -5.11 15.30 11.39
C THR A 90 -6.20 15.91 12.25
N GLY A 91 -5.78 16.67 13.24
CA GLY A 91 -6.65 17.47 14.10
C GLY A 91 -5.81 18.45 14.89
N THR A 92 -6.35 19.63 15.18
CA THR A 92 -5.75 20.49 16.20
C THR A 92 -5.79 19.71 17.52
N TRP A 93 -4.65 19.53 18.17
CA TRP A 93 -4.63 18.99 19.53
C TRP A 93 -5.49 19.91 20.40
N ALA A 94 -6.70 19.46 20.72
CA ALA A 94 -7.53 20.14 21.69
C ALA A 94 -6.84 19.95 23.04
N ASN A 95 -6.18 21.00 23.53
CA ASN A 95 -5.70 21.03 24.90
C ASN A 95 -6.94 21.03 25.79
N THR A 96 -7.38 19.87 26.28
CA THR A 96 -8.37 19.78 27.36
C THR A 96 -7.69 20.12 28.69
N GLY A 97 -7.10 21.32 28.75
CA GLY A 97 -6.63 21.94 29.97
C GLY A 97 -7.82 22.35 30.83
N ASN A 98 -8.49 21.38 31.46
CA ASN A 98 -9.35 21.60 32.61
C ASN A 98 -8.72 20.92 33.82
N ASN A 99 -7.51 21.35 34.18
CA ASN A 99 -7.02 21.16 35.55
C ASN A 99 -7.68 22.23 36.43
N GLY A 100 -8.93 21.99 36.80
CA GLY A 100 -9.58 22.72 37.89
C GLY A 100 -8.93 22.34 39.21
N MET A 101 -7.85 23.03 39.58
CA MET A 101 -7.33 23.04 40.95
C MET A 101 -7.98 24.23 41.67
N GLY A 102 -8.63 23.94 42.79
CA GLY A 102 -9.45 24.88 43.54
C GLY A 102 -8.71 26.13 44.04
N GLN A 103 -9.50 27.18 44.25
CA GLN A 103 -9.24 28.31 45.12
C GLN A 103 -10.43 28.39 46.08
#